data_AF-U7QLX4-F1
#
_entry.id   AF-U7QLX4-F1
#
_cell.length_a   1.000
_cell.length_b   1.000
_cell.length_c   1.000
_cell.angle_alpha   90.00
_cell.angle_beta   90.00
_cell.angle_gamma   90.00
#
_symmetry.space_group_name_H-M   'P 1'
#
loop_
_entity.id
_entity.type
_entity.pdbx_description
1 polymer ?
#
loop_
_entity_poly.entity_id
_entity_poly.type
_entity_poly.pdbx_seq_one_letter_code
_entity_poly.pdbx_strand_id
1 'polypeptide(L)'
;MIPKSLSYHEFLIKSLQDDEDIAAYLEAALEEQNPEPELLLRVMSHVIEAKIQSNQLSNLARLNYDKLKKILDQSGGTEIYTFVELLNTLGFELSVKVKE
;
A
#
# COMPACT_ATOMS: atom_id res chain seq x y z
N MET A 1 -0.61 -36.28 3.66
CA MET A 1 -1.22 -34.95 3.91
C MET A 1 -0.71 -34.02 2.83
N ILE A 2 -1.58 -33.46 1.99
CA ILE A 2 -1.20 -32.44 1.00
C ILE A 2 -1.11 -31.12 1.77
N PRO A 3 -0.01 -30.35 1.70
CA PRO A 3 0.03 -29.04 2.33
C PRO A 3 -1.07 -28.18 1.69
N LYS A 4 -1.95 -27.60 2.51
CA LYS A 4 -2.89 -26.59 2.02
C LYS A 4 -2.05 -25.45 1.46
N SER A 5 -2.05 -25.27 0.15
CA SER A 5 -1.54 -24.03 -0.45
C SER A 5 -2.26 -22.88 0.25
N LEU A 6 -1.49 -22.00 0.89
CA LEU A 6 -2.02 -20.70 1.30
C LEU A 6 -2.64 -20.05 0.07
N SER A 7 -3.82 -19.46 0.21
CA SER A 7 -4.32 -18.62 -0.86
C SER A 7 -3.31 -17.51 -1.12
N TYR A 8 -3.20 -17.04 -2.37
CA TYR A 8 -2.27 -15.97 -2.72
C TYR A 8 -2.44 -14.73 -1.81
N HIS A 9 -3.70 -14.40 -1.47
CA HIS A 9 -4.02 -13.33 -0.52
C HIS A 9 -3.45 -13.59 0.87
N GLU A 10 -3.68 -14.76 1.46
CA GLU A 10 -3.14 -15.08 2.79
C GLU A 10 -1.60 -15.12 2.80
N PHE A 11 -0.98 -15.56 1.70
CA PHE A 11 0.48 -15.50 1.56
C PHE A 11 0.97 -14.06 1.55
N LEU A 12 0.33 -13.18 0.77
CA LEU A 12 0.68 -11.76 0.68
C LEU A 12 0.52 -11.05 2.03
N ILE A 13 -0.60 -11.24 2.73
CA ILE A 13 -0.80 -10.58 4.04
C ILE A 13 0.22 -11.09 5.07
N LYS A 14 0.63 -12.36 4.97
CA LYS A 14 1.69 -12.93 5.81
C LYS A 14 3.09 -12.44 5.47
N SER A 15 3.36 -12.02 4.23
CA SER A 15 4.65 -11.39 3.90
C SER A 15 4.71 -9.94 4.41
N LEU A 16 3.59 -9.24 4.50
CA LEU A 16 3.54 -7.84 4.96
C LEU A 16 3.58 -7.68 6.50
N GLN A 17 4.36 -8.49 7.21
CA GLN A 17 4.38 -8.50 8.69
C GLN A 17 5.40 -7.53 9.29
N ASP A 18 6.48 -7.20 8.59
CA ASP A 18 7.45 -6.19 9.00
C ASP A 18 7.26 -4.87 8.23
N ASP A 19 7.83 -3.80 8.78
CA ASP A 19 7.62 -2.44 8.28
C ASP A 19 8.39 -2.22 6.97
N GLU A 20 9.50 -2.94 6.78
CA GLU A 20 10.35 -2.91 5.60
C GLU A 20 9.64 -3.53 4.38
N ASP A 21 9.03 -4.70 4.52
CA ASP A 21 8.25 -5.35 3.46
C ASP A 21 7.01 -4.51 3.10
N ILE A 22 6.38 -3.87 4.08
CA ILE A 22 5.29 -2.91 3.85
C ILE A 22 5.79 -1.70 3.06
N ALA A 23 6.93 -1.15 3.43
CA ALA A 23 7.50 0.01 2.74
C ALA A 23 7.83 -0.31 1.28
N ALA A 24 8.49 -1.45 1.03
CA ALA A 24 8.80 -1.92 -0.32
C ALA A 24 7.54 -2.19 -1.15
N TYR A 25 6.50 -2.76 -0.53
CA TYR A 25 5.22 -3.01 -1.19
C TYR A 25 4.48 -1.73 -1.59
N LEU A 26 4.52 -0.71 -0.71
CA LEU A 26 3.94 0.61 -0.99
C LEU A 26 4.71 1.34 -2.10
N GLU A 27 6.04 1.30 -2.04
CA GLU A 27 6.91 1.91 -3.04
C GLU A 27 6.67 1.31 -4.43
N ALA A 28 6.65 -0.01 -4.55
CA ALA A 28 6.35 -0.71 -5.80
C ALA A 28 4.97 -0.32 -6.40
N ALA A 29 3.97 -0.06 -5.55
CA ALA A 29 2.67 0.39 -6.02
C ALA A 29 2.69 1.82 -6.61
N LEU A 30 3.60 2.68 -6.12
CA LEU A 30 3.76 4.05 -6.61
C LEU A 30 4.59 4.11 -7.89
N GLU A 31 5.44 3.12 -8.13
CA GLU A 31 6.27 2.98 -9.33
C GLU A 31 5.54 2.34 -10.52
N GLU A 32 4.36 1.77 -10.32
CA GLU A 32 3.61 1.08 -11.38
C GLU A 32 3.29 2.02 -12.55
N GLN A 33 3.50 1.52 -13.78
CA GLN A 33 3.26 2.28 -14.99
C GLN A 33 1.85 2.02 -15.49
N ASN A 34 1.03 3.07 -15.63
CA ASN A 34 -0.39 2.98 -15.95
C ASN A 34 -1.17 2.15 -14.92
N PRO A 35 -1.14 2.54 -13.64
CA PRO A 35 -1.78 1.81 -12.56
C PRO A 35 -3.30 1.77 -12.75
N GLU A 36 -3.91 0.63 -12.41
CA GLU A 36 -5.37 0.54 -12.27
C GLU A 36 -5.85 1.54 -11.21
N PRO A 37 -7.01 2.20 -11.40
CA PRO A 37 -7.56 3.15 -10.42
C PRO A 37 -7.68 2.58 -9.00
N GLU A 38 -7.91 1.27 -8.88
CA GLU A 38 -8.07 0.57 -7.61
C GLU A 38 -6.75 0.13 -6.98
N LEU A 39 -5.60 0.29 -7.65
CA LEU A 39 -4.32 -0.27 -7.19
C LEU A 39 -3.91 0.28 -5.82
N LEU A 40 -3.86 1.60 -5.64
CA LEU A 40 -3.47 2.19 -4.34
C LEU A 40 -4.46 1.80 -3.25
N LEU A 41 -5.75 1.78 -3.56
CA LEU A 41 -6.77 1.39 -2.59
C LEU A 41 -6.57 -0.06 -2.13
N ARG A 42 -6.34 -0.97 -3.09
CA ARG A 42 -6.09 -2.39 -2.82
C ARG A 42 -4.83 -2.59 -2.00
N VAL A 43 -3.72 -1.96 -2.39
CA VAL A 43 -2.43 -2.00 -1.69
C VAL A 43 -2.57 -1.48 -0.26
N MET A 44 -3.20 -0.33 -0.07
CA MET A 44 -3.46 0.22 1.26
C MET A 44 -4.36 -0.69 2.09
N SER A 45 -5.36 -1.33 1.49
CA SER A 45 -6.20 -2.30 2.18
C SER A 45 -5.40 -3.50 2.69
N HIS A 46 -4.46 -4.02 1.89
CA HIS A 46 -3.59 -5.12 2.30
C HIS A 46 -2.68 -4.72 3.48
N VAL A 47 -2.07 -3.52 3.41
CA VAL A 47 -1.23 -3.00 4.50
C VAL A 47 -2.03 -2.86 5.80
N ILE A 48 -3.25 -2.32 5.71
CA ILE A 48 -4.13 -2.16 6.87
C ILE A 48 -4.55 -3.52 7.44
N GLU A 49 -4.89 -4.48 6.58
CA GLU A 49 -5.20 -5.85 6.99
C GLU A 49 -4.00 -6.50 7.72
N ALA A 50 -2.80 -6.39 7.17
CA ALA A 50 -1.59 -6.91 7.79
C ALA A 50 -1.34 -6.28 9.16
N LYS A 51 -1.45 -4.95 9.27
CA LYS A 51 -1.32 -4.22 10.54
C LYS A 51 -2.38 -4.59 11.57
N ILE A 52 -3.60 -4.94 11.15
CA ILE A 52 -4.64 -5.47 12.04
C ILE A 52 -4.25 -6.86 12.53
N GLN A 53 -3.80 -7.75 11.64
CA GLN A 53 -3.40 -9.11 12.01
C GLN A 53 -2.22 -9.13 13.00
N SER A 54 -1.28 -8.20 12.88
CA SER A 54 -0.15 -8.05 13.80
C SER A 54 -0.48 -7.23 15.05
N ASN A 55 -1.73 -6.76 15.21
CA ASN A 55 -2.16 -5.88 16.31
C ASN A 55 -1.32 -4.59 16.46
N GLN A 56 -0.87 -4.04 15.34
CA GLN A 56 -0.01 -2.85 15.25
C GLN A 56 -0.76 -1.61 14.72
N LEU A 57 -2.03 -1.74 14.33
CA LEU A 57 -2.81 -0.62 13.81
C LEU A 57 -3.34 0.28 14.94
N SER A 58 -2.90 1.54 14.96
CA SER A 58 -3.45 2.53 15.88
C SER A 58 -4.83 3.05 15.44
N ASN A 59 -5.65 3.53 16.40
CA ASN A 59 -6.94 4.16 16.11
C ASN A 59 -6.81 5.38 15.17
N LEU A 60 -5.73 6.15 15.33
CA LEU A 60 -5.46 7.30 14.48
C LEU A 60 -5.12 6.87 13.05
N ALA A 61 -4.31 5.82 12.88
CA ALA A 61 -4.01 5.25 11.57
C ALA A 61 -5.28 4.74 10.87
N ARG A 62 -6.17 4.06 11.61
CA ARG A 62 -7.47 3.61 11.10
C ARG A 62 -8.33 4.78 10.62
N LEU A 63 -8.45 5.84 11.41
CA LEU A 63 -9.21 7.04 11.04
C LEU A 63 -8.63 7.72 9.79
N ASN A 64 -7.30 7.78 9.67
CA ASN A 64 -6.65 8.37 8.50
C ASN A 64 -6.85 7.50 7.26
N TYR A 65 -6.79 6.17 7.40
CA TYR A 65 -7.12 5.25 6.32
C TYR A 65 -8.56 5.41 5.85
N ASP A 66 -9.54 5.52 6.76
CA ASP A 66 -10.96 5.71 6.39
C ASP A 66 -11.19 7.01 5.60
N LYS A 67 -10.41 8.07 5.89
CA LYS A 67 -10.43 9.32 5.11
C LYS A 67 -9.79 9.13 3.75
N LEU A 68 -8.60 8.54 3.70
CA LEU A 68 -7.86 8.30 2.46
C LEU A 68 -8.64 7.40 1.51
N LYS A 69 -9.25 6.33 2.03
CA LYS A 69 -10.09 5.41 1.26
C LYS A 69 -11.18 6.15 0.48
N LYS A 70 -11.87 7.11 1.11
CA LYS A 70 -12.92 7.90 0.43
C LYS A 70 -12.38 8.74 -0.73
N ILE A 71 -11.16 9.25 -0.58
CA ILE A 71 -10.49 10.03 -1.63
C ILE A 71 -10.10 9.09 -2.78
N LEU A 72 -9.45 7.95 -2.45
CA LEU A 72 -9.03 6.97 -3.44
C LEU A 72 -10.21 6.32 -4.18
N ASP A 73 -11.34 6.07 -3.51
CA ASP A 73 -12.57 5.58 -4.14
C ASP A 73 -13.11 6.55 -5.21
N GLN A 74 -12.81 7.84 -5.09
CA GLN A 74 -13.27 8.88 -6.02
C GLN A 74 -12.25 9.20 -7.11
N SER A 75 -10.98 9.36 -6.75
CA SER A 75 -9.93 9.82 -7.68
C SER A 75 -9.06 8.70 -8.23
N GLY A 76 -9.15 7.48 -7.69
CA GLY A 76 -8.26 6.38 -8.03
C GLY A 76 -6.78 6.65 -7.69
N GLY A 77 -6.50 7.68 -6.90
CA GLY A 77 -5.13 8.13 -6.63
C GLY A 77 -4.50 8.94 -7.75
N THR A 78 -5.28 9.45 -8.71
CA THR A 78 -4.78 10.23 -9.86
C THR A 78 -3.82 11.34 -9.44
N GLU A 79 -4.13 12.09 -8.39
CA GLU A 79 -3.27 13.18 -7.91
C GLU A 79 -1.90 12.68 -7.41
N ILE A 80 -1.85 11.50 -6.79
CA ILE A 80 -0.62 10.89 -6.27
C ILE A 80 0.27 10.46 -7.43
N TYR A 81 -0.30 9.72 -8.39
CA TYR A 81 0.47 9.24 -9.55
C TYR A 81 0.95 10.39 -10.43
N THR A 82 0.13 11.42 -10.63
CA THR A 82 0.54 12.63 -11.36
C THR A 82 1.71 13.33 -10.67
N PHE A 83 1.72 13.36 -9.33
CA PHE A 83 2.83 13.90 -8.56
C PHE A 83 4.10 13.07 -8.70
N VAL A 84 4.00 11.74 -8.62
CA VAL A 84 5.13 10.82 -8.85
C VAL A 84 5.71 10.98 -10.26
N GLU A 85 4.85 11.05 -11.28
CA GLU A 85 5.27 11.26 -12.67
C GLU A 85 6.02 12.59 -12.85
N LEU A 86 5.57 13.65 -12.18
CA LEU A 86 6.26 14.93 -12.18
C LEU A 86 7.64 14.83 -11.52
N LEU A 87 7.76 14.16 -10.37
CA LEU A 87 9.05 13.95 -9.71
C LEU A 87 10.04 13.21 -10.63
N ASN A 88 9.58 12.13 -11.26
CA ASN A 88 10.39 11.35 -12.20
C ASN A 88 10.87 12.21 -13.38
N THR A 89 9.98 13.04 -13.94
CA THR A 89 10.32 13.97 -15.03
C THR A 89 11.36 15.02 -14.62
N LEU A 90 11.38 15.39 -13.34
CA LEU A 90 12.34 16.32 -12.76
C LEU A 90 13.66 15.65 -12.32
N GLY A 91 13.78 14.33 -12.46
CA GLY A 91 14.96 13.56 -12.04
C GLY A 91 14.99 13.22 -10.55
N PHE A 92 13.83 13.23 -9.89
CA PHE A 92 13.65 12.80 -8.50
C PHE A 92 12.88 11.48 -8.43
N GLU A 93 13.05 10.77 -7.33
CA GLU A 93 12.40 9.49 -7.04
C GLU A 93 11.68 9.58 -5.69
N LEU A 94 10.47 9.02 -5.61
CA LEU A 94 9.72 8.93 -4.37
C LEU A 94 10.02 7.61 -3.68
N SER A 95 10.41 7.65 -2.40
CA SER A 95 10.62 6.44 -1.59
C SER A 95 9.78 6.44 -0.31
N VAL A 96 9.41 5.24 0.13
CA VAL A 96 8.71 4.97 1.39
C VAL A 96 9.68 4.29 2.35
N LYS A 97 9.85 4.85 3.56
CA LYS A 97 10.80 4.34 4.55
C LYS A 97 10.16 4.22 5.92
N VAL A 98 10.62 3.24 6.70
CA VAL A 98 10.25 3.10 8.11
C VAL A 98 10.68 4.36 8.85
N LYS A 99 9.80 4.87 9.72
CA LYS A 99 10.06 6.07 10.50
C LYS A 99 11.00 5.73 11.66
N GLU A 100 12.10 6.48 11.78
CA GLU A 100 13.05 6.42 12.91
C GLU A 100 12.47 7.01 14.21
#